data_AF-A0A6H9HS90-F1
#
_entry.id   AF-A0A6H9HS90-F1
#
_cell.length_a   1.000
_cell.length_b   1.000
_cell.length_c   1.000
_cell.angle_alpha   90.00
_cell.angle_beta   90.00
_cell.angle_gamma   90.00
#
_symmetry.space_group_name_H-M   'P 1'
#
loop_
_entity.id
_entity.type
_entity.pdbx_description
1 polymer ?
#
loop_
_entity_poly.entity_id
_entity_poly.type
_entity_poly.pdbx_seq_one_letter_code
_entity_poly.pdbx_strand_id
1 'polypeptide(L)'
;MLFSAAATGTAAWAAPTISSVSGVVEANARVTISGNGFGSKSTAGPLVFDNFESGQSGQGVAGNAPTVRNISSGWTWGRYGSGASVPQYSSQIVRPHSTRSSKHSFGGSSYNVSLEIIRETPNTGDEIYFSFWRYYNRTSAVWSRNVKPWMVWGTDDGTRPTAYTGWGNPGNGDGEFRNAVIDSGSTSNTLWGGPSMDTVAGQWVRIEGYLKQSSPSAADGAFQTWVHLSSTPGISLAQSSLAYRTRSSSNYWRQWHFGSYNATDDPSTATADVYLDDIYFDNTRARVEIGNASTWNNCTRRELQVATAWSNTGVTFTVSPGAFNSGAQAYLYVVDPQGVANSQGFPITLGEGAAAPEPPQNVTVQ
;
A
#
# COMPACT_ATOMS: atom_id res chain seq x y z
N MET A 1 24.78 45.35 -1.76
CA MET A 1 23.97 44.54 -0.82
C MET A 1 24.18 43.07 -1.16
N LEU A 2 24.94 42.35 -0.34
CA LEU A 2 25.11 40.91 -0.46
C LEU A 2 23.85 40.24 0.12
N PHE A 3 23.09 39.53 -0.70
CA PHE A 3 22.03 38.65 -0.22
C PHE A 3 22.69 37.37 0.33
N SER A 4 22.70 37.24 1.65
CA SER A 4 23.02 36.00 2.33
C SER A 4 21.87 35.02 2.10
N ALA A 5 22.10 33.99 1.28
CA ALA A 5 21.18 32.88 1.18
C ALA A 5 21.23 32.09 2.50
N ALA A 6 20.14 32.15 3.27
CA ALA A 6 19.98 31.29 4.44
C ALA A 6 19.73 29.86 3.95
N ALA A 7 20.73 29.00 4.07
CA ALA A 7 20.56 27.56 3.92
C ALA A 7 19.67 27.07 5.07
N THR A 8 18.39 26.82 4.80
CA THR A 8 17.51 26.13 5.75
C THR A 8 17.96 24.68 5.82
N GLY A 9 18.77 24.36 6.82
CA GLY A 9 19.14 22.99 7.15
C GLY A 9 17.88 22.19 7.48
N THR A 10 17.56 21.21 6.65
CA THR A 10 16.55 20.20 6.99
C THR A 10 17.09 19.38 8.15
N ALA A 11 16.44 19.45 9.32
CA ALA A 11 16.76 18.58 10.44
C ALA A 11 16.65 17.11 9.97
N ALA A 12 17.78 16.39 9.94
CA ALA A 12 17.79 14.97 9.68
C ALA A 12 17.30 14.26 10.94
N TRP A 13 16.07 13.73 10.91
CA TRP A 13 15.57 12.88 11.97
C TRP A 13 16.35 11.57 11.95
N ALA A 14 16.84 11.13 13.11
CA ALA A 14 17.47 9.83 13.22
C ALA A 14 16.45 8.74 12.90
N ALA A 15 16.86 7.71 12.14
CA ALA A 15 16.00 6.58 11.84
C ALA A 15 15.52 5.90 13.14
N PRO A 16 14.33 5.28 13.12
CA PRO A 16 13.86 4.42 14.22
C PRO A 16 14.93 3.43 14.69
N THR A 17 14.89 3.09 15.97
CA THR A 17 15.74 2.03 16.55
C THR A 17 14.90 1.11 17.41
N ILE A 18 15.05 -0.21 17.23
CA ILE A 18 14.41 -1.23 18.06
C ILE A 18 15.42 -1.71 19.08
N SER A 19 15.12 -1.58 20.36
CA SER A 19 15.98 -2.04 21.46
C SER A 19 15.57 -3.40 22.01
N SER A 20 14.28 -3.72 21.99
CA SER A 20 13.80 -5.03 22.41
C SER A 20 12.46 -5.40 21.77
N VAL A 21 12.21 -6.71 21.73
CA VAL A 21 10.97 -7.30 21.28
C VAL A 21 10.53 -8.32 22.34
N SER A 22 9.27 -8.22 22.76
CA SER A 22 8.66 -9.10 23.75
C SER A 22 7.43 -9.79 23.16
N GLY A 23 7.30 -11.09 23.42
CA GLY A 23 6.27 -11.96 22.86
C GLY A 23 6.85 -13.00 21.91
N VAL A 24 6.00 -13.95 21.51
CA VAL A 24 6.31 -14.95 20.48
C VAL A 24 5.86 -14.41 19.13
N VAL A 25 6.73 -14.45 18.13
CA VAL A 25 6.39 -13.92 16.80
C VAL A 25 5.73 -15.00 15.96
N GLU A 26 4.50 -15.35 16.29
CA GLU A 26 3.68 -16.37 15.60
C GLU A 26 2.34 -15.79 15.15
N ALA A 27 1.67 -16.45 14.19
CA ALA A 27 0.42 -15.96 13.62
C ALA A 27 -0.62 -15.57 14.68
N ASN A 28 -1.16 -14.35 14.58
CA ASN A 28 -2.15 -13.78 15.50
C ASN A 28 -1.66 -13.52 16.94
N ALA A 29 -0.40 -13.77 17.25
CA ALA A 29 0.16 -13.41 18.56
C ALA A 29 0.30 -11.90 18.70
N ARG A 30 0.27 -11.44 19.95
CA ARG A 30 0.52 -10.05 20.33
C ARG A 30 2.00 -9.88 20.65
N VAL A 31 2.67 -9.00 19.91
CA VAL A 31 4.09 -8.68 20.09
C VAL A 31 4.24 -7.20 20.44
N THR A 32 5.18 -6.89 21.33
CA THR A 32 5.53 -5.52 21.71
C THR A 32 6.99 -5.24 21.37
N ILE A 33 7.21 -4.20 20.58
CA ILE A 33 8.51 -3.60 20.27
C ILE A 33 8.73 -2.43 21.21
N SER A 34 9.92 -2.33 21.80
CA SER A 34 10.40 -1.13 22.50
C SER A 34 11.61 -0.55 21.77
N GLY A 35 11.77 0.77 21.84
CA GLY A 35 12.83 1.47 21.13
C GLY A 35 12.70 2.99 21.19
N ASN A 36 13.15 3.67 20.14
CA ASN A 36 13.07 5.13 20.03
C ASN A 36 12.87 5.59 18.58
N GLY A 37 12.28 6.77 18.41
CA GLY A 37 12.09 7.41 17.10
C GLY A 37 10.95 6.83 16.28
N PHE A 38 9.99 6.12 16.90
CA PHE A 38 8.85 5.53 16.19
C PHE A 38 7.80 6.57 15.79
N GLY A 39 7.89 7.79 16.30
CA GLY A 39 6.87 8.82 16.16
C GLY A 39 5.57 8.45 16.89
N SER A 40 4.53 9.24 16.69
CA SER A 40 3.22 9.02 17.31
C SER A 40 2.14 8.85 16.25
N LYS A 41 1.09 8.10 16.61
CA LYS A 41 -0.15 8.00 15.85
C LYS A 41 -1.31 8.36 16.77
N SER A 42 -2.26 9.16 16.29
CA SER A 42 -3.50 9.43 17.03
C SER A 42 -4.36 8.16 17.18
N THR A 43 -4.26 7.27 16.20
CA THR A 43 -4.89 5.96 16.16
C THR A 43 -3.79 4.93 15.92
N ALA A 44 -3.62 3.96 16.82
CA ALA A 44 -2.50 3.04 16.74
C ALA A 44 -2.49 2.20 15.46
N GLY A 45 -3.63 1.60 15.13
CA GLY A 45 -3.81 0.78 13.93
C GLY A 45 -4.15 1.59 12.68
N PRO A 46 -4.19 0.93 11.50
CA PRO A 46 -4.63 1.58 10.27
C PRO A 46 -6.08 2.07 10.37
N LEU A 47 -6.45 3.02 9.53
CA LEU A 47 -7.85 3.43 9.35
C LEU A 47 -8.71 2.28 8.84
N VAL A 48 -8.19 1.52 7.86
CA VAL A 48 -8.80 0.27 7.37
C VAL A 48 -7.72 -0.79 7.20
N PHE A 49 -7.98 -1.99 7.70
CA PHE A 49 -7.24 -3.18 7.31
C PHE A 49 -8.21 -4.32 7.03
N ASP A 50 -8.07 -4.99 5.89
CA ASP A 50 -8.86 -6.18 5.58
C ASP A 50 -8.02 -7.25 4.90
N ASN A 51 -7.97 -8.42 5.53
CA ASN A 51 -7.42 -9.66 4.97
C ASN A 51 -8.52 -10.57 4.41
N PHE A 52 -9.78 -10.12 4.41
CA PHE A 52 -10.95 -10.77 3.81
C PHE A 52 -11.34 -12.15 4.39
N GLU A 53 -10.61 -12.64 5.40
CA GLU A 53 -10.78 -13.98 5.97
C GLU A 53 -12.15 -14.21 6.64
N SER A 54 -12.84 -13.14 7.04
CA SER A 54 -14.19 -13.20 7.63
C SER A 54 -15.29 -13.47 6.61
N GLY A 55 -15.01 -13.36 5.31
CA GLY A 55 -15.99 -13.45 4.24
C GLY A 55 -16.31 -14.87 3.77
N GLN A 56 -17.50 -15.04 3.21
CA GLN A 56 -17.92 -16.29 2.58
C GLN A 56 -17.73 -16.21 1.05
N SER A 57 -16.99 -17.18 0.49
CA SER A 57 -16.72 -17.26 -0.95
C SER A 57 -18.00 -17.16 -1.78
N GLY A 58 -17.97 -16.32 -2.83
CA GLY A 58 -19.10 -16.01 -3.70
C GLY A 58 -20.03 -14.90 -3.20
N GLN A 59 -19.97 -14.51 -1.93
CA GLN A 59 -20.74 -13.39 -1.40
C GLN A 59 -20.08 -12.05 -1.76
N GLY A 60 -20.90 -11.00 -1.90
CA GLY A 60 -20.40 -9.65 -2.13
C GLY A 60 -19.63 -9.12 -0.91
N VAL A 61 -18.53 -8.41 -1.14
CA VAL A 61 -17.74 -7.80 -0.06
C VAL A 61 -18.44 -6.56 0.51
N ALA A 62 -19.07 -5.76 -0.36
CA ALA A 62 -19.75 -4.54 0.05
C ALA A 62 -20.84 -4.78 1.10
N GLY A 63 -20.91 -3.90 2.09
CA GLY A 63 -21.82 -4.02 3.24
C GLY A 63 -21.25 -4.85 4.41
N ASN A 64 -20.11 -5.52 4.23
CA ASN A 64 -19.41 -6.21 5.31
C ASN A 64 -18.32 -5.34 5.93
N ALA A 65 -18.06 -5.55 7.22
CA ALA A 65 -16.99 -4.85 7.92
C ALA A 65 -15.62 -5.44 7.56
N PRO A 66 -14.58 -4.60 7.42
CA PRO A 66 -13.20 -5.07 7.33
C PRO A 66 -12.71 -5.62 8.68
N THR A 67 -11.55 -6.28 8.69
CA THR A 67 -10.86 -6.74 9.90
C THR A 67 -10.56 -5.61 10.89
N VAL A 68 -10.13 -4.44 10.43
CA VAL A 68 -9.96 -3.21 11.21
C VAL A 68 -10.74 -2.07 10.56
N ARG A 69 -11.56 -1.37 11.36
CA ARG A 69 -12.37 -0.22 10.94
C ARG A 69 -12.23 0.95 11.91
N ASN A 70 -11.15 1.70 11.77
CA ASN A 70 -10.91 2.91 12.56
C ASN A 70 -11.37 4.20 11.87
N ILE A 71 -11.97 4.13 10.68
CA ILE A 71 -12.68 5.28 10.06
C ILE A 71 -13.90 5.66 10.89
N SER A 72 -14.78 4.70 11.18
CA SER A 72 -15.89 4.82 12.13
C SER A 72 -16.42 3.45 12.51
N SER A 73 -17.08 3.34 13.67
CA SER A 73 -17.52 2.07 14.24
C SER A 73 -18.56 1.30 13.39
N GLY A 74 -19.32 2.02 12.55
CA GLY A 74 -20.34 1.45 11.66
C GLY A 74 -19.94 1.39 10.19
N TRP A 75 -18.71 1.79 9.84
CA TRP A 75 -18.25 1.76 8.46
C TRP A 75 -18.12 0.32 7.94
N THR A 76 -18.60 0.10 6.72
CA THR A 76 -18.48 -1.15 5.95
C THR A 76 -18.01 -0.82 4.53
N TRP A 77 -17.53 -1.85 3.82
CA TRP A 77 -17.06 -1.66 2.45
C TRP A 77 -18.14 -1.09 1.53
N GLY A 78 -17.80 -0.01 0.84
CA GLY A 78 -18.53 0.45 -0.34
C GLY A 78 -18.14 -0.34 -1.59
N ARG A 79 -18.85 -0.10 -2.70
CA ARG A 79 -18.47 -0.62 -4.01
C ARG A 79 -18.91 0.29 -5.15
N TYR A 80 -18.12 0.23 -6.21
CA TYR A 80 -18.52 0.67 -7.54
C TYR A 80 -18.51 -0.51 -8.51
N GLY A 81 -19.52 -0.59 -9.36
CA GLY A 81 -19.62 -1.61 -10.41
C GLY A 81 -20.20 -0.99 -11.67
N SER A 82 -19.42 -0.96 -12.76
CA SER A 82 -19.98 -0.83 -14.10
C SER A 82 -20.52 -2.20 -14.52
N GLY A 83 -21.71 -2.25 -15.11
CA GLY A 83 -22.32 -3.52 -15.51
C GLY A 83 -22.81 -4.37 -14.33
N ALA A 84 -22.76 -5.69 -14.45
CA ALA A 84 -23.38 -6.62 -13.49
C ALA A 84 -22.42 -7.12 -12.40
N SER A 85 -21.10 -7.03 -12.61
CA SER A 85 -20.10 -7.56 -11.68
C SER A 85 -19.86 -6.63 -10.49
N VAL A 86 -19.65 -7.22 -9.32
CA VAL A 86 -19.32 -6.54 -8.06
C VAL A 86 -18.17 -7.29 -7.36
N PRO A 87 -17.41 -6.64 -6.46
CA PRO A 87 -16.39 -7.35 -5.69
C PRO A 87 -17.00 -8.45 -4.82
N GLN A 88 -16.41 -9.64 -4.85
CA GLN A 88 -16.86 -10.81 -4.10
C GLN A 88 -15.72 -11.43 -3.31
N TYR A 89 -16.00 -12.02 -2.16
CA TYR A 89 -15.03 -12.90 -1.49
C TYR A 89 -14.76 -14.12 -2.37
N SER A 90 -13.51 -14.59 -2.42
CA SER A 90 -13.11 -15.74 -3.22
C SER A 90 -12.13 -16.66 -2.50
N SER A 91 -12.22 -17.94 -2.81
CA SER A 91 -11.24 -18.99 -2.48
C SER A 91 -10.39 -19.43 -3.68
N GLN A 92 -10.58 -18.82 -4.86
CA GLN A 92 -9.97 -19.34 -6.09
C GLN A 92 -8.47 -19.04 -6.17
N ILE A 93 -8.08 -17.81 -5.88
CA ILE A 93 -6.69 -17.37 -5.84
C ILE A 93 -6.50 -16.62 -4.53
N VAL A 94 -5.68 -17.16 -3.64
CA VAL A 94 -5.41 -16.65 -2.29
C VAL A 94 -3.91 -16.50 -2.07
N ARG A 95 -3.51 -15.64 -1.15
CA ARG A 95 -2.11 -15.55 -0.72
C ARG A 95 -1.71 -16.79 0.10
N PRO A 96 -0.41 -17.08 0.25
CA PRO A 96 0.04 -18.07 1.23
C PRO A 96 -0.52 -17.75 2.62
N HIS A 97 -1.03 -18.77 3.30
CA HIS A 97 -1.68 -18.69 4.62
C HIS A 97 -3.00 -17.89 4.69
N SER A 98 -3.52 -17.41 3.55
CA SER A 98 -4.88 -16.86 3.44
C SER A 98 -5.87 -17.95 2.99
N THR A 99 -7.13 -17.82 3.36
CA THR A 99 -8.24 -18.63 2.84
C THR A 99 -9.19 -17.82 1.96
N ARG A 100 -9.06 -16.49 1.98
CA ARG A 100 -9.88 -15.56 1.21
C ARG A 100 -9.04 -14.52 0.48
N SER A 101 -9.68 -13.88 -0.48
CA SER A 101 -9.25 -12.68 -1.20
C SER A 101 -10.51 -11.99 -1.73
N SER A 102 -10.41 -10.72 -2.12
CA SER A 102 -11.47 -10.05 -2.87
C SER A 102 -11.27 -10.26 -4.36
N LYS A 103 -12.26 -10.83 -5.06
CA LYS A 103 -12.29 -11.01 -6.51
C LYS A 103 -13.06 -9.90 -7.19
N HIS A 104 -12.48 -9.33 -8.24
CA HIS A 104 -13.01 -8.27 -9.08
C HIS A 104 -13.01 -8.78 -10.52
N SER A 105 -14.19 -9.08 -11.06
CA SER A 105 -14.32 -9.74 -12.37
C SER A 105 -14.58 -8.71 -13.47
N PHE A 106 -13.73 -8.68 -14.50
CA PHE A 106 -13.82 -7.77 -15.62
C PHE A 106 -14.14 -8.50 -16.92
N GLY A 107 -15.13 -7.99 -17.64
CA GLY A 107 -15.57 -8.51 -18.94
C GLY A 107 -16.92 -7.93 -19.35
N GLY A 108 -17.26 -8.05 -20.64
CA GLY A 108 -18.46 -7.41 -21.18
C GLY A 108 -18.47 -5.90 -20.86
N SER A 109 -19.55 -5.43 -20.22
CA SER A 109 -19.69 -4.03 -19.79
C SER A 109 -19.06 -3.71 -18.43
N SER A 110 -18.46 -4.70 -17.74
CA SER A 110 -17.84 -4.51 -16.43
C SER A 110 -16.38 -4.10 -16.55
N TYR A 111 -16.15 -2.82 -16.84
CA TYR A 111 -14.82 -2.20 -16.91
C TYR A 111 -14.30 -1.65 -15.58
N ASN A 112 -15.14 -1.41 -14.57
CA ASN A 112 -14.76 -0.95 -13.24
C ASN A 112 -15.54 -1.71 -12.17
N VAL A 113 -14.84 -2.54 -11.39
CA VAL A 113 -15.38 -3.31 -10.28
C VAL A 113 -14.49 -3.04 -9.08
N SER A 114 -14.92 -2.17 -8.17
CA SER A 114 -14.06 -1.61 -7.13
C SER A 114 -14.66 -1.77 -5.74
N LEU A 115 -13.78 -2.02 -4.76
CA LEU A 115 -14.05 -1.72 -3.36
C LEU A 115 -13.84 -0.24 -3.12
N GLU A 116 -14.63 0.37 -2.23
CA GLU A 116 -14.57 1.81 -1.99
C GLU A 116 -14.36 2.17 -0.52
N ILE A 117 -13.50 3.17 -0.32
CA ILE A 117 -13.36 3.91 0.93
C ILE A 117 -13.73 5.38 0.68
N ILE A 118 -14.79 5.85 1.33
CA ILE A 118 -15.18 7.26 1.32
C ILE A 118 -14.42 7.97 2.46
N ARG A 119 -13.37 8.70 2.10
CA ARG A 119 -12.53 9.49 3.00
C ARG A 119 -12.08 10.76 2.27
N GLU A 120 -12.67 11.87 2.68
CA GLU A 120 -12.32 13.21 2.20
C GLU A 120 -10.97 13.65 2.75
N THR A 121 -10.10 14.22 1.92
CA THR A 121 -8.84 14.85 2.34
C THR A 121 -8.78 16.29 1.82
N PRO A 122 -9.59 17.21 2.40
CA PRO A 122 -9.78 18.55 1.85
C PRO A 122 -8.59 19.48 2.09
N ASN A 123 -7.73 19.21 3.07
CA ASN A 123 -6.73 20.16 3.54
C ASN A 123 -5.38 19.98 2.85
N THR A 124 -4.64 21.07 2.68
CA THR A 124 -3.20 20.99 2.40
C THR A 124 -2.53 20.16 3.49
N GLY A 125 -1.67 19.24 3.09
CA GLY A 125 -0.93 18.39 4.01
C GLY A 125 -1.71 17.19 4.53
N ASP A 126 -2.97 16.99 4.14
CA ASP A 126 -3.64 15.71 4.41
C ASP A 126 -2.88 14.58 3.67
N GLU A 127 -2.53 13.54 4.42
CA GLU A 127 -1.74 12.41 3.93
C GLU A 127 -2.58 11.14 3.87
N ILE A 128 -2.30 10.31 2.87
CA ILE A 128 -2.82 8.95 2.75
C ILE A 128 -1.67 8.01 2.40
N TYR A 129 -1.57 6.96 3.17
CA TYR A 129 -0.75 5.80 2.87
C TYR A 129 -1.66 4.60 2.64
N PHE A 130 -1.37 3.82 1.61
CA PHE A 130 -2.02 2.53 1.43
C PHE A 130 -1.08 1.48 0.89
N SER A 131 -1.43 0.24 1.15
CA SER A 131 -0.77 -0.92 0.58
C SER A 131 -1.78 -2.04 0.41
N PHE A 132 -1.61 -2.86 -0.63
CA PHE A 132 -2.42 -4.06 -0.83
C PHE A 132 -1.67 -5.03 -1.72
N TRP A 133 -1.96 -6.33 -1.56
CA TRP A 133 -1.52 -7.35 -2.51
C TRP A 133 -2.51 -7.45 -3.66
N ARG A 134 -1.99 -7.68 -4.86
CA ARG A 134 -2.76 -7.81 -6.09
C ARG A 134 -2.27 -9.00 -6.91
N TYR A 135 -3.22 -9.76 -7.44
CA TYR A 135 -3.01 -10.77 -8.46
C TYR A 135 -3.86 -10.42 -9.69
N TYR A 136 -3.25 -10.33 -10.88
CA TYR A 136 -3.98 -10.14 -12.14
C TYR A 136 -4.04 -11.45 -12.91
N ASN A 137 -5.21 -12.09 -12.89
CA ASN A 137 -5.48 -13.30 -13.65
C ASN A 137 -6.10 -12.91 -15.01
N ARG A 138 -5.29 -12.89 -16.06
CA ARG A 138 -5.79 -12.61 -17.41
C ARG A 138 -6.61 -13.81 -17.91
N THR A 139 -7.90 -13.62 -18.15
CA THR A 139 -8.81 -14.69 -18.59
C THR A 139 -9.04 -14.69 -20.10
N SER A 140 -8.42 -13.76 -20.81
CA SER A 140 -8.38 -13.68 -22.28
C SER A 140 -6.93 -13.73 -22.79
N ALA A 141 -6.75 -13.97 -24.09
CA ALA A 141 -5.42 -13.96 -24.70
C ALA A 141 -4.88 -12.53 -24.94
N VAL A 142 -5.78 -11.55 -25.00
CA VAL A 142 -5.47 -10.15 -25.30
C VAL A 142 -5.34 -9.35 -24.00
N TRP A 143 -4.51 -8.32 -24.04
CA TRP A 143 -4.38 -7.37 -22.93
C TRP A 143 -5.42 -6.27 -23.03
N SER A 144 -5.92 -5.83 -21.89
CA SER A 144 -6.67 -4.58 -21.81
C SER A 144 -5.75 -3.40 -22.16
N ARG A 145 -6.26 -2.40 -22.89
CA ARG A 145 -5.47 -1.21 -23.22
C ARG A 145 -4.95 -0.46 -22.01
N ASN A 146 -5.65 -0.51 -20.87
CA ASN A 146 -5.17 0.02 -19.61
C ASN A 146 -5.89 -0.58 -18.40
N VAL A 147 -5.15 -0.75 -17.31
CA VAL A 147 -5.64 -1.30 -16.05
C VAL A 147 -5.20 -0.38 -14.90
N LYS A 148 -6.09 -0.11 -13.93
CA LYS A 148 -5.78 0.78 -12.79
C LYS A 148 -6.04 0.08 -11.47
N PRO A 149 -5.02 -0.46 -10.78
CA PRO A 149 -5.22 -1.25 -9.56
C PRO A 149 -5.91 -0.46 -8.44
N TRP A 150 -5.75 0.86 -8.44
CA TRP A 150 -6.48 1.79 -7.58
C TRP A 150 -6.72 3.10 -8.33
N MET A 151 -7.73 3.84 -7.88
CA MET A 151 -8.01 5.20 -8.30
C MET A 151 -8.55 6.00 -7.13
N VAL A 152 -8.53 7.32 -7.24
CA VAL A 152 -9.27 8.17 -6.32
C VAL A 152 -10.03 9.25 -7.09
N TRP A 153 -11.30 9.38 -6.74
CA TRP A 153 -12.19 10.41 -7.25
C TRP A 153 -12.29 11.56 -6.26
N GLY A 154 -12.43 12.76 -6.80
CA GLY A 154 -12.48 13.98 -6.01
C GLY A 154 -13.89 14.54 -5.88
N THR A 155 -13.95 15.85 -5.68
CA THR A 155 -15.16 16.66 -5.63
C THR A 155 -15.45 17.41 -6.93
N ASP A 156 -14.71 17.10 -7.99
CA ASP A 156 -14.99 17.61 -9.34
C ASP A 156 -16.30 17.03 -9.91
N ASP A 157 -16.56 17.32 -11.18
CA ASP A 157 -17.77 16.91 -11.91
C ASP A 157 -17.94 15.38 -12.06
N GLY A 158 -17.02 14.58 -11.52
CA GLY A 158 -17.11 13.13 -11.54
C GLY A 158 -16.93 12.53 -12.94
N THR A 159 -16.29 13.26 -13.86
CA THR A 159 -16.00 12.75 -15.22
C THR A 159 -14.73 11.90 -15.30
N ARG A 160 -13.81 12.06 -14.34
CA ARG A 160 -12.51 11.36 -14.30
C ARG A 160 -11.96 11.22 -12.87
N PRO A 161 -11.11 10.22 -12.59
CA PRO A 161 -10.41 10.14 -11.32
C PRO A 161 -9.39 11.28 -11.17
N THR A 162 -9.33 11.86 -9.98
CA THR A 162 -8.38 12.91 -9.58
C THR A 162 -6.96 12.40 -9.48
N ALA A 163 -6.75 11.14 -9.12
CA ALA A 163 -5.44 10.50 -9.19
C ALA A 163 -5.57 8.98 -9.36
N TYR A 164 -4.56 8.35 -9.96
CA TYR A 164 -4.46 6.90 -10.07
C TYR A 164 -3.03 6.44 -10.37
N THR A 165 -2.78 5.14 -10.21
CA THR A 165 -1.74 4.44 -10.96
C THR A 165 -2.36 3.43 -11.90
N GLY A 166 -1.57 2.95 -12.87
CA GLY A 166 -2.03 1.95 -13.81
C GLY A 166 -0.93 1.44 -14.71
N TRP A 167 -1.27 0.40 -15.45
CA TRP A 167 -0.45 -0.16 -16.52
C TRP A 167 -1.18 -0.01 -17.85
N GLY A 168 -0.43 0.03 -18.93
CA GLY A 168 -0.98 -0.02 -20.28
C GLY A 168 -0.93 -1.44 -20.84
N ASN A 169 -0.83 -1.55 -22.17
CA ASN A 169 -0.92 -2.80 -22.91
C ASN A 169 0.47 -3.33 -23.32
N PRO A 170 0.96 -4.44 -22.71
CA PRO A 170 2.22 -5.06 -23.13
C PRO A 170 2.25 -5.55 -24.58
N GLY A 171 1.10 -5.98 -25.13
CA GLY A 171 0.99 -6.49 -26.50
C GLY A 171 1.36 -5.45 -27.57
N ASN A 172 1.30 -4.17 -27.24
CA ASN A 172 1.66 -3.07 -28.13
C ASN A 172 2.92 -2.32 -27.66
N GLY A 173 3.67 -2.87 -26.69
CA GLY A 173 4.86 -2.26 -26.11
C GLY A 173 4.60 -1.17 -25.06
N ASP A 174 3.36 -0.95 -24.62
CA ASP A 174 2.97 0.05 -23.60
C ASP A 174 2.70 -0.61 -22.23
N GLY A 175 3.46 -1.65 -21.89
CA GLY A 175 3.20 -2.45 -20.69
C GLY A 175 3.57 -1.77 -19.37
N GLU A 176 4.22 -0.60 -19.40
CA GLU A 176 4.83 0.03 -18.22
C GLU A 176 3.84 0.57 -17.20
N PHE A 177 4.28 0.58 -15.93
CA PHE A 177 3.57 1.13 -14.80
C PHE A 177 3.68 2.66 -14.81
N ARG A 178 2.60 3.34 -14.47
CA ARG A 178 2.52 4.80 -14.52
C ARG A 178 1.56 5.36 -13.49
N ASN A 179 1.66 6.65 -13.22
CA ASN A 179 0.67 7.39 -12.43
C ASN A 179 0.22 8.68 -13.10
N ALA A 180 -0.91 9.21 -12.64
CA ALA A 180 -1.39 10.52 -13.05
C ALA A 180 -2.14 11.21 -11.91
N VAL A 181 -2.05 12.55 -11.90
CA VAL A 181 -2.95 13.44 -11.17
C VAL A 181 -3.72 14.25 -12.20
N ILE A 182 -5.04 14.27 -12.08
CA ILE A 182 -5.99 14.94 -12.99
C ILE A 182 -7.00 15.75 -12.16
N ASP A 183 -6.50 16.67 -11.34
CA ASP A 183 -7.29 17.45 -10.36
C ASP A 183 -8.26 18.46 -11.00
N SER A 184 -8.04 18.88 -12.24
CA SER A 184 -8.94 19.80 -12.95
C SER A 184 -8.87 19.65 -14.47
N GLY A 185 -8.73 18.41 -14.95
CA GLY A 185 -8.56 18.11 -16.38
C GLY A 185 -7.18 18.42 -16.97
N SER A 186 -6.29 19.09 -16.23
CA SER A 186 -4.85 19.10 -16.54
C SER A 186 -4.21 17.83 -15.95
N THR A 187 -3.70 16.97 -16.82
CA THR A 187 -2.83 15.87 -16.41
C THR A 187 -1.49 16.47 -15.95
N SER A 188 -1.04 16.11 -14.75
CA SER A 188 0.39 16.27 -14.42
C SER A 188 1.25 15.45 -15.38
N ASN A 189 2.57 15.63 -15.34
CA ASN A 189 3.50 14.67 -15.95
C ASN A 189 3.13 13.26 -15.50
N THR A 190 3.01 12.34 -16.46
CA THR A 190 2.94 10.91 -16.18
C THR A 190 4.31 10.46 -15.72
N LEU A 191 4.43 9.97 -14.49
CA LEU A 191 5.67 9.33 -14.08
C LEU A 191 5.63 7.90 -14.61
N TRP A 192 6.71 7.51 -15.27
CA TRP A 192 6.87 6.21 -15.91
C TRP A 192 7.80 5.33 -15.09
N GLY A 193 7.58 4.03 -15.11
CA GLY A 193 8.49 3.08 -14.50
C GLY A 193 8.09 1.63 -14.71
N GLY A 194 8.99 0.75 -14.32
CA GLY A 194 8.72 -0.67 -14.22
C GLY A 194 7.93 -1.03 -12.95
N PRO A 195 7.54 -2.30 -12.82
CA PRO A 195 7.63 -3.36 -13.82
C PRO A 195 6.51 -3.28 -14.87
N SER A 196 6.69 -3.94 -16.01
CA SER A 196 5.65 -4.07 -17.03
C SER A 196 4.52 -5.02 -16.58
N MET A 197 3.30 -4.86 -17.09
CA MET A 197 2.14 -5.67 -16.69
C MET A 197 2.35 -7.17 -16.93
N ASP A 198 2.99 -7.55 -18.03
CA ASP A 198 3.32 -8.95 -18.33
C ASP A 198 4.35 -9.56 -17.37
N THR A 199 5.12 -8.72 -16.66
CA THR A 199 5.98 -9.17 -15.56
C THR A 199 5.18 -9.49 -14.30
N VAL A 200 4.07 -8.79 -14.04
CA VAL A 200 3.32 -8.92 -12.77
C VAL A 200 2.04 -9.75 -12.88
N ALA A 201 1.54 -9.99 -14.10
CA ALA A 201 0.39 -10.85 -14.33
C ALA A 201 0.68 -12.28 -13.89
N GLY A 202 -0.33 -12.97 -13.35
CA GLY A 202 -0.20 -14.36 -12.91
C GLY A 202 0.57 -14.56 -11.61
N GLN A 203 0.90 -13.49 -10.87
CA GLN A 203 1.53 -13.59 -9.55
C GLN A 203 1.05 -12.52 -8.58
N TRP A 204 1.20 -12.79 -7.28
CA TRP A 204 0.94 -11.80 -6.24
C TRP A 204 2.08 -10.77 -6.19
N VAL A 205 1.72 -9.50 -6.35
CA VAL A 205 2.61 -8.36 -6.16
C VAL A 205 2.01 -7.42 -5.11
N ARG A 206 2.85 -6.77 -4.31
CA ARG A 206 2.37 -5.74 -3.38
C ARG A 206 2.47 -4.38 -4.05
N ILE A 207 1.40 -3.60 -3.98
CA ILE A 207 1.36 -2.22 -4.43
C ILE A 207 1.29 -1.35 -3.18
N GLU A 208 2.13 -0.31 -3.15
CA GLU A 208 2.18 0.67 -2.07
C GLU A 208 2.05 2.08 -2.66
N GLY A 209 1.34 2.96 -1.96
CA GLY A 209 1.16 4.35 -2.33
C GLY A 209 1.25 5.27 -1.13
N TYR A 210 1.92 6.42 -1.31
CA TYR A 210 1.89 7.53 -0.37
C TYR A 210 1.58 8.81 -1.13
N LEU A 211 0.48 9.44 -0.76
CA LEU A 211 -0.04 10.66 -1.35
C LEU A 211 -0.21 11.72 -0.26
N LYS A 212 0.13 12.97 -0.58
CA LYS A 212 -0.08 14.12 0.30
C LYS A 212 -0.66 15.27 -0.50
N GLN A 213 -1.76 15.83 -0.02
CA GLN A 213 -2.41 16.99 -0.62
C GLN A 213 -1.47 18.19 -0.65
N SER A 214 -1.19 18.72 -1.85
CA SER A 214 -0.48 19.98 -2.02
C SER A 214 -1.40 21.17 -1.76
N SER A 215 -0.84 22.33 -1.43
CA SER A 215 -1.54 23.59 -1.66
C SER A 215 -1.91 23.70 -3.15
N PRO A 216 -3.04 24.37 -3.48
CA PRO A 216 -3.42 24.54 -4.88
C PRO A 216 -2.28 25.15 -5.70
N SER A 217 -1.91 24.47 -6.78
CA SER A 217 -0.84 24.86 -7.70
C SER A 217 0.60 24.86 -7.15
N ALA A 218 0.84 24.41 -5.91
CA ALA A 218 2.17 24.28 -5.31
C ALA A 218 2.70 22.84 -5.35
N ALA A 219 4.02 22.66 -5.29
CA ALA A 219 4.69 21.36 -5.24
C ALA A 219 5.10 20.96 -3.81
N ASP A 220 4.24 21.24 -2.82
CA ASP A 220 4.40 20.91 -1.40
C ASP A 220 3.68 19.61 -0.98
N GLY A 221 3.00 18.94 -1.94
CA GLY A 221 2.40 17.62 -1.78
C GLY A 221 3.39 16.48 -2.04
N ALA A 222 2.87 15.26 -2.15
CA ALA A 222 3.66 14.07 -2.46
C ALA A 222 2.87 13.08 -3.31
N PHE A 223 3.58 12.37 -4.20
CA PHE A 223 3.08 11.20 -4.89
C PHE A 223 4.23 10.21 -5.02
N GLN A 224 4.15 9.12 -4.26
CA GLN A 224 5.08 8.02 -4.35
C GLN A 224 4.34 6.71 -4.45
N THR A 225 4.83 5.80 -5.28
CA THR A 225 4.29 4.46 -5.37
C THR A 225 5.40 3.45 -5.61
N TRP A 226 5.16 2.23 -5.12
CA TRP A 226 6.07 1.12 -5.25
C TRP A 226 5.32 -0.13 -5.67
N VAL A 227 5.98 -0.95 -6.47
CA VAL A 227 5.57 -2.33 -6.77
C VAL A 227 6.65 -3.25 -6.22
N HIS A 228 6.28 -4.13 -5.30
CA HIS A 228 7.20 -5.09 -4.71
C HIS A 228 7.01 -6.44 -5.38
N LEU A 229 8.10 -6.97 -5.94
CA LEU A 229 8.18 -8.30 -6.53
C LEU A 229 8.92 -9.24 -5.58
N SER A 230 8.56 -10.51 -5.55
CA SER A 230 9.17 -11.49 -4.65
C SER A 230 10.70 -11.62 -4.78
N SER A 231 11.24 -11.34 -5.97
CA SER A 231 12.66 -11.45 -6.31
C SER A 231 13.41 -10.13 -6.35
N THR A 232 12.74 -8.98 -6.23
CA THR A 232 13.36 -7.66 -6.44
C THR A 232 13.00 -6.74 -5.27
N PRO A 233 13.97 -6.04 -4.67
CA PRO A 233 13.66 -4.98 -3.71
C PRO A 233 12.66 -3.99 -4.31
N GLY A 234 11.79 -3.42 -3.47
CA GLY A 234 10.64 -2.62 -3.93
C GLY A 234 10.96 -1.65 -5.06
N ILE A 235 10.30 -1.82 -6.20
CA ILE A 235 10.51 -1.01 -7.40
C ILE A 235 9.70 0.28 -7.22
N SER A 236 10.39 1.39 -6.98
CA SER A 236 9.76 2.71 -7.00
C SER A 236 9.57 3.19 -8.44
N LEU A 237 8.43 3.81 -8.75
CA LEU A 237 8.27 4.48 -10.05
C LEU A 237 9.33 5.57 -10.19
N ALA A 238 9.91 5.70 -11.40
CA ALA A 238 10.81 6.80 -11.67
C ALA A 238 10.08 8.12 -11.39
N GLN A 239 10.76 9.09 -10.79
CA GLN A 239 10.21 10.41 -10.43
C GLN A 239 9.14 10.42 -9.31
N SER A 240 8.94 9.32 -8.56
CA SER A 240 8.22 9.35 -7.27
C SER A 240 8.78 10.47 -6.38
N SER A 241 7.94 11.39 -5.91
CA SER A 241 8.41 12.65 -5.32
C SER A 241 7.69 13.01 -4.01
N LEU A 242 8.46 13.57 -3.07
CA LEU A 242 7.98 14.23 -1.84
C LEU A 242 7.74 15.74 -2.01
N ALA A 243 8.00 16.26 -3.21
CA ALA A 243 7.70 17.61 -3.65
C ALA A 243 6.92 17.50 -4.96
N TYR A 244 5.60 17.27 -4.85
CA TYR A 244 4.73 17.00 -5.98
C TYR A 244 3.46 17.85 -5.92
N ARG A 245 3.03 18.38 -7.05
CA ARG A 245 1.76 19.10 -7.17
C ARG A 245 0.63 18.10 -7.37
N THR A 246 -0.14 17.84 -6.32
CA THR A 246 -1.29 16.91 -6.37
C THR A 246 -2.62 17.61 -6.56
N ARG A 247 -2.64 18.94 -6.43
CA ARG A 247 -3.83 19.77 -6.53
C ARG A 247 -3.55 21.03 -7.35
N SER A 248 -4.38 21.30 -8.35
CA SER A 248 -4.35 22.51 -9.17
C SER A 248 -5.40 23.54 -8.72
N SER A 249 -6.46 23.09 -8.05
CA SER A 249 -7.63 23.93 -7.72
C SER A 249 -8.18 23.65 -6.32
N SER A 250 -9.49 23.79 -6.10
CA SER A 250 -10.16 23.42 -4.86
C SER A 250 -10.59 21.96 -4.80
N ASN A 251 -10.41 21.18 -5.87
CA ASN A 251 -10.72 19.76 -5.90
C ASN A 251 -9.85 18.99 -4.88
N TYR A 252 -10.42 17.95 -4.28
CA TYR A 252 -9.73 17.13 -3.29
C TYR A 252 -10.20 15.69 -3.32
N TRP A 253 -9.33 14.77 -2.92
CA TRP A 253 -9.63 13.34 -2.90
C TRP A 253 -10.73 13.00 -1.90
N ARG A 254 -11.69 12.18 -2.33
CA ARG A 254 -12.83 11.77 -1.50
C ARG A 254 -13.10 10.28 -1.53
N GLN A 255 -13.00 9.66 -2.71
CA GLN A 255 -13.56 8.33 -2.93
C GLN A 255 -12.48 7.43 -3.53
N TRP A 256 -11.86 6.65 -2.65
CA TRP A 256 -10.74 5.76 -2.95
C TRP A 256 -11.26 4.41 -3.42
N HIS A 257 -10.77 3.96 -4.57
CA HIS A 257 -11.17 2.73 -5.24
C HIS A 257 -10.01 1.75 -5.25
N PHE A 258 -10.26 0.49 -4.90
CA PHE A 258 -9.29 -0.59 -4.94
C PHE A 258 -9.77 -1.77 -5.80
N GLY A 259 -8.84 -2.41 -6.48
CA GLY A 259 -9.08 -3.57 -7.36
C GLY A 259 -9.66 -3.14 -8.70
N SER A 260 -9.38 -1.90 -9.09
CA SER A 260 -10.20 -1.15 -10.03
C SER A 260 -9.85 -1.36 -11.50
N TYR A 261 -10.71 -0.78 -12.33
CA TYR A 261 -10.59 -0.51 -13.77
C TYR A 261 -9.75 -1.48 -14.61
N ASN A 262 -10.39 -2.17 -15.54
CA ASN A 262 -9.78 -2.84 -16.68
C ASN A 262 -10.59 -2.43 -17.90
N ALA A 263 -10.00 -1.68 -18.84
CA ALA A 263 -10.71 -1.27 -20.05
C ALA A 263 -11.28 -2.49 -20.81
N THR A 264 -12.53 -2.37 -21.24
CA THR A 264 -13.26 -3.40 -22.02
C THR A 264 -13.77 -2.84 -23.35
N ASP A 265 -13.21 -1.74 -23.83
CA ASP A 265 -13.59 -1.08 -25.09
C ASP A 265 -12.58 -1.34 -26.21
N ASP A 266 -11.30 -1.56 -25.89
CA ASP A 266 -10.26 -1.84 -26.89
C ASP A 266 -9.11 -2.74 -26.33
N PRO A 267 -9.00 -4.00 -26.78
CA PRO A 267 -10.06 -4.74 -27.48
C PRO A 267 -11.20 -5.05 -26.52
N SER A 268 -12.45 -5.06 -27.03
CA SER A 268 -13.62 -5.34 -26.18
C SER A 268 -13.71 -6.75 -25.61
N THR A 269 -12.83 -7.63 -26.09
CA THR A 269 -12.68 -9.01 -25.63
C THR A 269 -11.63 -9.17 -24.51
N ALA A 270 -11.01 -8.07 -24.04
CA ALA A 270 -10.06 -8.14 -22.93
C ALA A 270 -10.78 -8.36 -21.60
N THR A 271 -10.65 -9.57 -21.07
CA THR A 271 -11.21 -9.99 -19.78
C THR A 271 -10.12 -10.37 -18.78
N ALA A 272 -10.39 -10.14 -17.50
CA ALA A 272 -9.51 -10.51 -16.40
C ALA A 272 -10.28 -10.65 -15.09
N ASP A 273 -9.75 -11.48 -14.20
CA ASP A 273 -10.11 -11.49 -12.78
C ASP A 273 -8.95 -10.90 -11.97
N VAL A 274 -9.23 -9.87 -11.18
CA VAL A 274 -8.28 -9.30 -10.22
C VAL A 274 -8.61 -9.81 -8.83
N TYR A 275 -7.58 -10.22 -8.10
CA TYR A 275 -7.70 -10.60 -6.69
C TYR A 275 -6.89 -9.63 -5.85
N LEU A 276 -7.48 -9.12 -4.77
CA LEU A 276 -6.77 -8.34 -3.76
C LEU A 276 -6.75 -9.06 -2.42
N ASP A 277 -5.73 -8.75 -1.62
CA ASP A 277 -5.62 -9.19 -0.25
C ASP A 277 -4.84 -8.15 0.58
N ASP A 278 -5.01 -8.19 1.90
CA ASP A 278 -4.41 -7.28 2.89
C ASP A 278 -4.46 -5.80 2.50
N ILE A 279 -5.67 -5.28 2.22
CA ILE A 279 -5.81 -3.84 2.00
C ILE A 279 -5.54 -3.12 3.32
N TYR A 280 -4.46 -2.33 3.36
CA TYR A 280 -4.07 -1.44 4.44
C TYR A 280 -4.25 0.00 3.97
N PHE A 281 -5.00 0.81 4.72
CA PHE A 281 -5.26 2.22 4.42
C PHE A 281 -5.11 3.04 5.69
N ASP A 282 -4.31 4.10 5.64
CA ASP A 282 -3.98 4.93 6.80
C ASP A 282 -3.70 6.38 6.40
N ASN A 283 -3.65 7.28 7.37
CA ASN A 283 -3.32 8.70 7.18
C ASN A 283 -1.91 9.06 7.65
N THR A 284 -1.03 8.07 7.73
CA THR A 284 0.39 8.23 8.06
C THR A 284 1.20 7.09 7.45
N ARG A 285 2.50 7.29 7.23
CA ARG A 285 3.42 6.25 6.76
C ARG A 285 3.86 5.31 7.90
N ALA A 286 3.57 5.66 9.15
CA ALA A 286 4.01 4.96 10.34
C ALA A 286 3.40 3.56 10.47
N ARG A 287 4.23 2.52 10.42
CA ARG A 287 3.80 1.11 10.42
C ARG A 287 4.92 0.16 10.82
N VAL A 288 4.55 -1.08 11.15
CA VAL A 288 5.50 -2.17 11.41
C VAL A 288 5.44 -3.16 10.25
N GLU A 289 6.61 -3.65 9.83
CA GLU A 289 6.72 -4.69 8.80
C GLU A 289 7.68 -5.80 9.23
N ILE A 290 7.38 -7.04 8.83
CA ILE A 290 8.31 -8.16 8.87
C ILE A 290 8.96 -8.28 7.49
N GLY A 291 10.29 -8.22 7.40
CA GLY A 291 11.06 -8.31 6.16
C GLY A 291 11.96 -9.55 6.09
N ASN A 292 12.33 -9.95 4.88
CA ASN A 292 13.15 -11.15 4.61
C ASN A 292 14.66 -10.92 4.58
N ALA A 293 15.13 -9.70 4.81
CA ALA A 293 16.55 -9.34 4.82
C ALA A 293 16.90 -8.53 6.06
N SER A 294 18.17 -8.55 6.47
CA SER A 294 18.68 -7.85 7.66
C SER A 294 18.75 -6.33 7.51
N THR A 295 18.65 -5.82 6.28
CA THR A 295 18.61 -4.38 6.01
C THR A 295 17.38 -4.02 5.20
N TRP A 296 16.73 -2.90 5.54
CA TRP A 296 15.47 -2.48 4.92
C TRP A 296 15.52 -2.45 3.39
N ASN A 297 16.61 -1.89 2.83
CA ASN A 297 16.78 -1.71 1.39
C ASN A 297 17.01 -3.02 0.61
N ASN A 298 17.39 -4.11 1.30
CA ASN A 298 17.59 -5.43 0.68
C ASN A 298 16.35 -6.32 0.78
N CYS A 299 15.29 -5.89 1.47
CA CYS A 299 14.05 -6.66 1.57
C CYS A 299 13.37 -6.77 0.20
N THR A 300 13.23 -7.99 -0.31
CA THR A 300 12.41 -8.31 -1.49
C THR A 300 10.99 -8.73 -1.11
N ARG A 301 10.76 -9.04 0.17
CA ARG A 301 9.45 -9.34 0.73
C ARG A 301 9.28 -8.64 2.06
N ARG A 302 8.14 -7.99 2.23
CA ARG A 302 7.71 -7.41 3.50
C ARG A 302 6.23 -7.60 3.74
N GLU A 303 5.87 -7.99 4.96
CA GLU A 303 4.49 -8.22 5.40
C GLU A 303 4.11 -7.17 6.47
N LEU A 304 3.03 -6.44 6.22
CA LEU A 304 2.53 -5.42 7.13
C LEU A 304 1.95 -6.04 8.39
N GLN A 305 2.23 -5.42 9.53
CA GLN A 305 1.68 -5.81 10.82
C GLN A 305 0.60 -4.83 11.27
N VAL A 306 -0.41 -5.34 11.97
CA VAL A 306 -1.55 -4.52 12.42
C VAL A 306 -1.28 -4.04 13.84
N ALA A 307 -0.86 -2.78 13.97
CA ALA A 307 -0.62 -2.16 15.26
C ALA A 307 -1.91 -2.00 16.09
N THR A 308 -1.81 -2.23 17.39
CA THR A 308 -2.88 -2.10 18.39
C THR A 308 -2.54 -1.08 19.48
N ALA A 309 -1.26 -0.72 19.63
CA ALA A 309 -0.82 0.43 20.42
C ALA A 309 0.42 1.07 19.75
N TRP A 310 0.52 2.39 19.78
CA TRP A 310 1.65 3.12 19.17
C TRP A 310 2.05 4.33 20.01
N SER A 311 3.36 4.47 20.23
CA SER A 311 4.00 5.62 20.86
C SER A 311 5.41 5.78 20.29
N ASN A 312 6.08 6.88 20.62
CA ASN A 312 7.43 7.15 20.12
C ASN A 312 8.47 6.10 20.54
N THR A 313 8.23 5.38 21.63
CA THR A 313 9.17 4.41 22.21
C THR A 313 8.64 2.99 22.29
N GLY A 314 7.41 2.75 21.84
CA GLY A 314 6.81 1.42 21.91
C GLY A 314 5.66 1.22 20.93
N VAL A 315 5.65 0.06 20.28
CA VAL A 315 4.58 -0.39 19.38
C VAL A 315 4.14 -1.77 19.80
N THR A 316 2.83 -1.98 19.90
CA THR A 316 2.25 -3.32 20.03
C THR A 316 1.48 -3.63 18.76
N PHE A 317 1.60 -4.85 18.25
CA PHE A 317 0.89 -5.29 17.04
C PHE A 317 0.45 -6.75 17.15
N THR A 318 -0.50 -7.11 16.30
CA THR A 318 -0.88 -8.50 16.03
C THR A 318 -0.07 -9.00 14.85
N VAL A 319 0.59 -10.13 15.01
CA VAL A 319 1.46 -10.72 13.99
C VAL A 319 0.62 -11.23 12.81
N SER A 320 0.88 -10.68 11.63
CA SER A 320 0.44 -11.20 10.34
C SER A 320 1.68 -11.72 9.60
N PRO A 321 1.94 -13.03 9.61
CA PRO A 321 3.17 -13.58 9.05
C PRO A 321 3.20 -13.52 7.52
N GLY A 322 2.06 -13.29 6.86
CA GLY A 322 1.92 -13.32 5.41
C GLY A 322 2.57 -14.57 4.81
N ALA A 323 3.48 -14.42 3.85
CA ALA A 323 4.13 -15.57 3.20
C ALA A 323 5.33 -16.16 3.97
N PHE A 324 5.64 -15.70 5.19
CA PHE A 324 6.69 -16.31 6.01
C PHE A 324 6.17 -17.57 6.70
N ASN A 325 6.95 -18.65 6.64
CA ASN A 325 6.67 -19.90 7.34
C ASN A 325 7.18 -19.84 8.78
N SER A 326 6.60 -20.65 9.66
CA SER A 326 7.18 -20.91 10.98
C SER A 326 8.62 -21.44 10.85
N GLY A 327 9.50 -21.03 11.76
CA GLY A 327 10.94 -21.29 11.74
C GLY A 327 11.75 -20.43 10.77
N ALA A 328 11.13 -19.58 9.96
CA ALA A 328 11.87 -18.71 9.06
C ALA A 328 12.58 -17.58 9.83
N GLN A 329 13.86 -17.35 9.53
CA GLN A 329 14.56 -16.13 9.92
C GLN A 329 13.93 -14.94 9.18
N ALA A 330 13.54 -13.92 9.94
CA ALA A 330 13.03 -12.66 9.42
C ALA A 330 13.54 -11.50 10.29
N TYR A 331 13.09 -10.29 9.95
CA TYR A 331 13.53 -9.08 10.62
C TYR A 331 12.37 -8.10 10.80
N LEU A 332 12.27 -7.49 11.98
CA LEU A 332 11.28 -6.46 12.27
C LEU A 332 11.79 -5.08 11.87
N TYR A 333 10.88 -4.33 11.27
CA TYR A 333 11.07 -2.94 10.89
C TYR A 333 9.93 -2.08 11.42
N VAL A 334 10.29 -0.93 11.99
CA VAL A 334 9.39 0.17 12.30
C VAL A 334 9.68 1.28 11.31
N VAL A 335 8.65 1.70 10.58
CA VAL A 335 8.66 2.92 9.76
C VAL A 335 7.99 4.03 10.55
N ASP A 336 8.62 5.19 10.62
CA ASP A 336 8.08 6.38 11.28
C ASP A 336 7.07 7.14 10.40
N PRO A 337 6.42 8.22 10.91
CA PRO A 337 5.50 9.03 10.12
C PRO A 337 6.14 9.71 8.90
N GLN A 338 7.45 9.97 8.94
CA GLN A 338 8.21 10.54 7.82
C GLN A 338 8.50 9.48 6.74
N GLY A 339 8.26 8.20 7.03
CA GLY A 339 8.49 7.07 6.13
C GLY A 339 9.91 6.53 6.17
N VAL A 340 10.68 6.87 7.22
CA VAL A 340 12.01 6.34 7.46
C VAL A 340 11.90 5.08 8.30
N ALA A 341 12.52 4.00 7.85
CA ALA A 341 12.61 2.74 8.59
C ALA A 341 13.94 2.65 9.35
N ASN A 342 13.99 1.87 10.43
CA ASN A 342 15.27 1.39 10.96
C ASN A 342 16.05 0.69 9.83
N SER A 343 17.29 1.13 9.58
CA SER A 343 18.07 0.64 8.45
C SER A 343 18.49 -0.82 8.62
N GLN A 344 18.82 -1.20 9.86
CA GLN A 344 19.08 -2.57 10.30
C GLN A 344 17.84 -3.14 10.97
N GLY A 345 17.36 -4.28 10.47
CA GLY A 345 16.20 -4.97 11.01
C GLY A 345 16.51 -5.69 12.32
N PHE A 346 15.55 -5.75 13.24
CA PHE A 346 15.70 -6.55 14.47
C PHE A 346 15.45 -8.03 14.16
N PRO A 347 16.42 -8.93 14.35
CA PRO A 347 16.29 -10.33 13.97
C PRO A 347 15.21 -11.04 14.78
N ILE A 348 14.41 -11.85 14.11
CA ILE A 348 13.36 -12.69 14.70
C ILE A 348 13.30 -14.04 14.00
N THR A 349 12.83 -15.06 14.70
CA THR A 349 12.44 -16.34 14.10
C THR A 349 10.93 -16.50 14.22
N LEU A 350 10.24 -16.69 13.11
CA LEU A 350 8.79 -16.89 13.13
C LEU A 350 8.45 -18.16 13.92
N GLY A 351 7.43 -18.12 14.77
CA GLY A 351 7.05 -19.24 15.63
C GLY A 351 7.86 -19.37 16.93
N GLU A 352 8.87 -18.52 17.14
CA GLU A 352 9.71 -18.52 18.33
C GLU A 352 9.71 -17.15 19.03
N GLY A 353 10.28 -17.12 20.24
CA GLY A 353 10.58 -15.85 20.91
C GLY A 353 11.60 -15.04 20.11
N ALA A 354 11.51 -13.71 20.17
CA ALA A 354 12.48 -12.85 19.51
C ALA A 354 13.89 -13.10 20.08
N ALA A 355 14.85 -13.44 19.21
CA ALA A 355 16.24 -13.56 19.61
C ALA A 355 16.82 -12.16 19.88
N ALA A 356 17.60 -12.01 20.95
CA ALA A 356 18.35 -10.78 21.17
C ALA A 356 19.33 -10.59 19.98
N PRO A 357 19.56 -9.34 19.51
CA PRO A 357 20.57 -9.10 18.48
C PRO A 357 21.92 -9.60 18.97
N GLU A 358 22.70 -10.24 18.09
CA GLU A 358 24.04 -10.68 18.45
C GLU A 358 24.86 -9.48 18.96
N PRO A 359 25.63 -9.63 20.05
CA PRO A 359 26.53 -8.57 20.50
C PRO A 359 27.45 -8.15 19.35
N PRO A 360 27.78 -6.85 19.21
CA PRO A 360 28.69 -6.40 18.18
C PRO A 360 30.03 -7.16 18.31
N GLN A 361 30.35 -7.94 17.29
CA GLN A 361 31.69 -8.51 17.16
C GLN A 361 32.63 -7.33 16.91
N ASN A 362 33.69 -7.21 17.74
CA ASN A 362 34.73 -6.16 17.75
C ASN A 362 34.68 -5.09 18.87
N VAL A 363 33.92 -5.28 19.97
CA VAL A 363 34.18 -4.48 21.18
C VAL A 363 35.27 -5.17 22.00
N THR A 364 36.52 -4.79 21.77
CA THR A 364 37.60 -5.04 22.72
C THR A 364 37.69 -3.81 23.63
N VAL A 365 37.33 -3.96 24.90
CA VAL A 365 37.62 -2.94 25.90
C VAL A 365 39.14 -2.97 26.11
N GLN A 366 39.84 -1.90 25.72
CA GLN A 366 41.22 -1.67 26.11
C GLN A 366 41.27 -0.98 27.47
#